data_AF-A0A4Y9LJL4-F1
#
_entry.id   AF-A0A4Y9LJL4-F1
#
_cell.length_a   1.000
_cell.length_b   1.000
_cell.length_c   1.000
_cell.angle_alpha   90.00
_cell.angle_beta   90.00
_cell.angle_gamma   90.00
#
_symmetry.space_group_name_H-M   'P 1'
#
loop_
_entity.id
_entity.type
_entity.pdbx_description
1 polymer ?
#
loop_
_entity_poly.entity_id
_entity_poly.type
_entity_poly.pdbx_seq_one_letter_code
_entity_poly.pdbx_strand_id
1 'polypeptide(L)' 'MAELIVFRCPQTGMNVQTHLEKQQGPEGRSFKCFACPACTRLHFIDLASGQPMSRER' A
#
# COMPACT_ATOMS: atom_id res chain seq x y z
N MET A 1 8.70 3.64 12.72
CA MET A 1 8.55 2.17 12.85
C MET A 1 7.91 1.67 11.57
N ALA A 2 8.51 0.68 10.91
CA ALA A 2 7.90 0.02 9.76
C ALA A 2 6.89 -1.02 10.25
N GLU A 3 5.62 -0.83 9.92
CA GLU A 3 4.56 -1.80 10.14
C GLU A 3 4.39 -2.69 8.92
N LEU A 4 4.08 -3.95 9.17
CA LEU A 4 3.74 -4.90 8.13
C LEU A 4 2.26 -4.77 7.81
N ILE A 5 1.93 -4.36 6.59
CA ILE A 5 0.55 -4.36 6.10
C ILE A 5 0.38 -5.42 5.03
N VAL A 6 -0.80 -6.03 5.00
CA VAL A 6 -1.20 -6.96 3.95
C VAL A 6 -2.32 -6.29 3.17
N PHE A 7 -2.09 -6.07 1.88
CA PHE A 7 -3.13 -5.56 0.99
C PHE A 7 -3.40 -6.58 -0.11
N ARG A 8 -4.61 -6.57 -0.65
CA ARG A 8 -5.00 -7.45 -1.74
C ARG A 8 -4.73 -6.76 -3.07
N CYS A 9 -3.93 -7.37 -3.93
CA CYS A 9 -3.70 -6.87 -5.27
C CYS A 9 -5.01 -6.91 -6.07
N PRO A 10 -5.51 -5.77 -6.59
CA PRO A 10 -6.76 -5.74 -7.36
C PRO A 10 -6.62 -6.39 -8.74
N GLN A 11 -5.39 -6.57 -9.24
CA GLN A 11 -5.15 -7.20 -10.55
C GLN A 11 -5.15 -8.73 -10.47
N THR A 12 -4.50 -9.30 -9.46
CA THR A 12 -4.34 -10.77 -9.34
C THR A 12 -5.17 -11.37 -8.23
N GLY A 13 -5.76 -10.56 -7.36
CA GLY A 13 -6.50 -11.01 -6.17
C GLY A 13 -5.62 -11.58 -5.06
N MET A 14 -4.29 -11.58 -5.22
CA MET A 14 -3.34 -12.10 -4.24
C MET A 14 -3.13 -11.13 -3.08
N ASN A 15 -3.01 -11.66 -1.87
CA ASN A 15 -2.60 -10.87 -0.71
C ASN A 15 -1.09 -10.68 -0.76
N VAL A 16 -0.66 -9.43 -0.74
CA VAL A 16 0.74 -9.05 -0.80
C VAL A 16 1.05 -8.29 0.48
N GLN A 17 2.11 -8.75 1.14
CA GLN A 17 2.60 -8.14 2.37
C GLN A 17 3.70 -7.13 2.02
N THR A 18 3.62 -5.93 2.59
CA THR A 18 4.61 -4.87 2.39
C THR A 18 4.89 -4.12 3.69
N HIS A 19 6.13 -3.66 3.81
CA HIS A 19 6.57 -2.86 4.95
C HIS A 19 6.19 -1.40 4.72
N LEU A 20 5.25 -0.93 5.53
CA LEU A 20 4.79 0.44 5.57
C LEU A 20 5.48 1.18 6.70
N GLU A 21 6.31 2.15 6.38
CA GLU A 21 6.79 3.07 7.41
C GLU A 21 5.64 4.02 7.74
N LYS A 22 4.97 3.80 8.87
CA LYS A 22 3.99 4.75 9.40
C LYS A 22 4.72 6.05 9.68
N GLN A 23 4.64 6.99 8.74
CA GLN A 23 4.98 8.38 8.99
C GLN A 23 3.80 9.00 9.72
N GLN A 24 3.88 9.02 11.05
CA GLN A 24 3.06 9.88 11.89
C GLN A 24 3.55 11.33 11.73
N GLY A 25 3.46 11.86 10.52
CA GLY A 25 3.74 13.26 10.20
C GLY A 25 2.42 14.03 10.07
N PRO A 26 2.40 15.32 10.43
CA PRO A 26 1.16 16.09 10.51
C PRO A 26 0.52 16.24 9.12
N GLU A 27 -0.77 15.88 9.02
CA GLU A 27 -1.71 16.42 8.04
C GLU A 27 -1.43 16.15 6.53
N GLY A 28 -0.49 15.27 6.19
CA GLY A 28 -0.15 14.96 4.80
C GLY A 28 -0.41 13.49 4.48
N ARG A 29 -1.45 13.20 3.67
CA ARG A 29 -1.64 11.87 3.07
C ARG A 29 -0.35 11.48 2.35
N SER A 30 0.44 10.62 3.00
CA SER A 30 1.72 10.19 2.48
C SER A 30 1.49 8.90 1.73
N PHE A 31 1.91 8.82 0.46
CA PHE A 31 1.70 7.65 -0.38
C PHE A 31 3.04 7.02 -0.71
N LYS A 32 3.10 5.69 -0.70
CA LYS A 32 4.28 4.95 -1.15
C LYS A 32 3.91 4.09 -2.34
N CYS A 33 4.74 4.18 -3.38
CA CYS A 33 4.69 3.26 -4.51
C CYS A 33 5.51 2.04 -4.14
N PHE A 34 4.96 0.85 -4.33
CA PHE A 34 5.75 -0.38 -4.25
C PHE A 34 5.44 -1.27 -5.45
N ALA A 35 6.45 -2.02 -5.88
CA ALA A 35 6.29 -3.03 -6.91
C ALA A 35 5.60 -4.25 -6.30
N CYS A 36 4.38 -4.53 -6.75
CA CYS A 36 3.65 -5.71 -6.34
C CYS A 36 4.29 -6.96 -6.96
N PRO A 37 4.80 -7.92 -6.17
CA PRO A 37 5.41 -9.13 -6.69
C PRO A 37 4.39 -10.05 -7.38
N ALA A 38 3.09 -9.90 -7.10
CA ALA A 38 2.06 -10.73 -7.71
C ALA A 38 1.74 -10.33 -9.16
N CYS A 39 1.69 -9.04 -9.47
CA CYS A 39 1.32 -8.54 -10.80
C CYS A 39 2.47 -7.82 -11.51
N THR A 40 3.64 -7.67 -10.86
CA THR A 40 4.79 -6.89 -11.34
C THR A 40 4.45 -5.44 -11.71
N ARG A 41 3.40 -4.87 -11.09
CA ARG A 41 2.99 -3.47 -11.28
C ARG A 41 3.22 -2.64 -10.02
N LEU A 42 3.38 -1.33 -10.21
CA LEU A 42 3.45 -0.38 -9.13
C LEU A 42 2.05 -0.11 -8.57
N HIS A 43 1.88 -0.30 -7.27
CA HIS A 43 0.67 0.07 -6.55
C HIS A 43 0.98 1.17 -5.54
N PHE A 44 0.03 2.08 -5.39
CA PHE A 44 0.10 3.18 -4.44
C PHE A 44 -0.69 2.79 -3.20
N ILE A 45 -0.02 2.83 -2.05
CA ILE A 45 -0.63 2.59 -0.74
C ILE A 45 -0.54 3.87 0.08
N ASP A 46 -1.62 4.18 0.77
CA ASP A 46 -1.67 5.28 1.71
C ASP A 46 -0.95 4.86 3.00
N LEU A 47 0.06 5.62 3.42
CA LEU A 47 0.85 5.38 4.62
C LEU A 47 0.05 5.63 5.90
N ALA A 48 -1.00 6.45 5.85
CA ALA A 48 -1.81 6.80 7.02
C ALA A 48 -2.85 5.72 7.33
N SER A 49 -3.54 5.21 6.31
CA SER A 49 -4.57 4.17 6.44
C SER A 49 -4.05 2.75 6.21
N GLY A 50 -2.88 2.58 5.58
CA GLY A 50 -2.38 1.27 5.16
C GLY A 50 -3.22 0.61 4.07
N GLN A 51 -4.10 1.37 3.43
CA GLN A 51 -4.98 0.87 2.38
C GLN A 51 -4.37 1.18 1.01
N PRO A 52 -4.44 0.23 0.05
CA PRO A 52 -4.13 0.52 -1.33
C PRO A 52 -5.14 1.56 -1.84
N MET A 53 -4.68 2.50 -2.66
CA MET A 53 -5.57 3.32 -3.49
C MET A 53 -6.18 2.43 -4.57
N SER A 54 -7.12 1.59 -4.17
CA SER A 54 -8.02 0.90 -5.07
C SER A 54 -9.02 1.94 -5.53
N ARG A 55 -8.95 2.31 -6.81
CA ARG A 55 -10.00 3.10 -7.45
C ARG A 55 -11.20 2.18 -7.67
N GLU A 56 -11.90 1.83 -6.61
CA GLU A 56 -13.20 1.16 -6.71
C GLU A 56 -14.25 2.21 -7.11
N ARG A 57 -14.64 2.16 -8.37
CA ARG A 57 -15.88 2.77 -8.87
C ARG A 57 -16.68 1.68 -9.55
#